data_AF-A0AAD8N1Q2-F1
#
_entry.id   AF-A0AAD8N1Q2-F1
#
_cell.length_a   1.000
_cell.length_b   1.000
_cell.length_c   1.000
_cell.angle_alpha   90.00
_cell.angle_beta   90.00
_cell.angle_gamma   90.00
#
_symmetry.space_group_name_H-M   'P 1'
#
loop_
_entity.id
_entity.type
_entity.pdbx_description
1 polymer ?
#
loop_
_entity_poly.entity_id
_entity_poly.type
_entity_poly.pdbx_seq_one_letter_code
_entity_poly.pdbx_strand_id
1 'polypeptide(L)'
;MDQIIANQIEPLTEQQLMGICGLQQSTQEAEEALSQGLDALNQSLSDVIVSDSLSSPPNMANYMGQMAMAMSKLSTLEASFYSGHSPQLECVESCKGIQLLNMYLKACKDDVNAGVPGKFLHAVLGQDACDVGLVVSTIMYSFYLHSSVKSDLFCTVPVINMKRADLNSHAELKWLLHTCNVDHSLLIFIDATNLCTLSDSCY
;
A
#
# COMPACT_ATOMS: atom_id res chain seq x y z
N MET A 1 36.21 -5.17 48.05
CA MET A 1 35.81 -6.32 47.22
C MET A 1 34.76 -7.10 47.98
N ASP A 2 33.56 -7.10 47.39
CA ASP A 2 32.71 -8.28 47.17
C ASP A 2 31.84 -8.85 48.28
N GLN A 3 30.99 -8.07 48.98
CA GLN A 3 29.89 -8.72 49.72
C GLN A 3 28.68 -7.89 50.14
N ILE A 4 28.08 -7.03 49.30
CA ILE A 4 26.75 -6.44 49.64
C ILE A 4 25.82 -6.31 48.42
N ILE A 5 25.82 -7.28 47.50
CA ILE A 5 24.77 -7.41 46.46
C ILE A 5 24.46 -8.90 46.27
N ALA A 6 23.86 -9.57 47.26
CA ALA A 6 23.50 -11.00 47.10
C ALA A 6 22.27 -11.47 47.90
N ASN A 7 21.53 -10.59 48.59
CA ASN A 7 20.49 -11.03 49.55
C ASN A 7 19.06 -10.54 49.26
N GLN A 8 18.72 -10.21 48.02
CA GLN A 8 17.35 -9.79 47.64
C GLN A 8 16.87 -10.37 46.30
N ILE A 9 17.39 -11.53 45.88
CA ILE A 9 16.83 -12.26 44.73
C ILE A 9 16.06 -13.44 45.28
N GLU A 10 14.79 -13.22 45.59
CA GLU A 10 13.86 -14.29 45.89
C GLU A 10 13.80 -15.22 44.66
N PRO A 11 14.12 -16.52 44.77
CA PRO A 11 14.11 -17.42 43.64
C PRO A 11 12.69 -17.52 43.07
N LEU A 12 12.56 -17.44 41.74
CA LEU A 12 11.29 -17.52 41.03
C LEU A 12 10.49 -18.75 41.48
N THR A 13 9.23 -18.55 41.83
CA THR A 13 8.33 -19.62 42.25
C THR A 13 8.05 -20.60 41.09
N GLU A 14 7.78 -21.88 41.38
CA GLU A 14 7.52 -22.89 40.34
C GLU A 14 6.37 -22.51 39.39
N GLN A 15 5.38 -21.77 39.88
CA GLN A 15 4.31 -21.23 39.03
C GLN A 15 4.80 -20.17 38.03
N GLN A 16 5.74 -19.30 38.43
CA GLN A 16 6.33 -18.31 37.53
C GLN A 16 7.25 -18.98 36.50
N LEU A 17 7.98 -20.03 36.90
CA LEU A 17 8.79 -20.83 35.98
C LEU A 17 7.92 -21.54 34.93
N MET A 18 6.81 -22.17 35.34
CA MET A 18 5.85 -22.75 34.39
C MET A 18 5.25 -21.70 33.45
N GLY A 19 4.92 -20.51 33.97
CA GLY A 19 4.43 -19.40 33.15
C GLY A 19 5.45 -18.94 32.10
N ILE A 20 6.72 -18.83 32.48
CA ILE A 20 7.82 -18.47 31.56
C ILE A 20 8.03 -19.56 30.51
N CYS A 21 8.03 -20.84 30.89
CA CYS A 21 8.15 -21.95 29.93
C CYS A 21 6.97 -21.98 28.94
N GLY A 22 5.75 -21.73 29.41
CA GLY A 22 4.57 -21.63 28.54
C GLY A 22 4.66 -20.45 27.57
N LEU A 23 5.16 -19.30 28.03
CA LEU A 23 5.40 -18.13 27.16
C LEU A 23 6.49 -18.40 26.13
N GLN A 24 7.59 -19.03 26.52
CA GLN A 24 8.67 -19.40 25.60
C GLN A 24 8.19 -20.36 24.53
N GLN A 25 7.41 -21.38 24.91
CA GLN A 25 6.82 -22.32 23.97
C GLN A 25 5.84 -21.61 23.02
N SER A 26 4.95 -20.77 23.55
CA SER A 26 4.01 -20.00 22.72
C SER A 26 4.73 -19.03 21.77
N THR A 27 5.87 -18.47 22.19
CA THR A 27 6.69 -17.58 21.35
C THR A 27 7.37 -18.38 20.24
N GLN A 28 7.91 -19.56 20.57
CA GLN A 28 8.55 -20.46 19.61
C GLN A 28 7.55 -20.95 18.55
N GLU A 29 6.35 -21.36 18.96
CA GLU A 29 5.28 -21.78 18.05
C GLU A 29 4.85 -20.62 17.12
N ALA A 30 4.81 -19.39 17.63
CA ALA A 30 4.51 -18.21 16.82
C ALA A 30 5.64 -17.87 15.82
N GLU A 31 6.90 -18.02 16.23
CA GLU A 31 8.08 -17.80 15.38
C GLU A 31 8.16 -18.84 14.25
N GLU A 32 7.81 -20.09 14.54
CA GLU A 32 7.70 -21.16 13.54
C GLU A 32 6.57 -20.89 12.55
N ALA A 33 5.38 -20.49 13.02
CA ALA A 33 4.27 -20.13 12.16
C ALA A 33 4.60 -18.93 11.25
N LEU A 34 5.32 -17.94 11.78
CA LEU A 34 5.79 -16.78 11.01
C LEU A 34 6.79 -17.20 9.93
N SER A 35 7.77 -18.04 10.27
CA SER A 35 8.77 -18.54 9.32
C SER A 35 8.12 -19.31 8.17
N GLN A 36 7.15 -20.18 8.49
CA GLN A 36 6.38 -20.91 7.48
C GLN A 36 5.55 -19.97 6.59
N GLY A 37 4.94 -18.94 7.17
CA GLY A 37 4.21 -17.91 6.41
C GLY A 37 5.12 -17.13 5.46
N LEU A 38 6.33 -16.80 5.89
CA LEU A 38 7.34 -16.12 5.06
C LEU A 38 7.83 -17.00 3.92
N ASP A 39 8.11 -18.28 4.18
CA ASP A 39 8.50 -19.23 3.13
C ASP A 39 7.39 -19.42 2.08
N ALA A 40 6.13 -19.54 2.53
CA ALA A 40 4.98 -19.62 1.64
C ALA A 40 4.81 -18.35 0.79
N LEU A 41 5.07 -17.17 1.38
CA LEU A 41 5.07 -15.90 0.66
C LEU A 41 6.18 -15.86 -0.40
N ASN A 42 7.40 -16.25 -0.04
CA ASN A 42 8.55 -16.23 -0.95
C ASN A 42 8.37 -17.19 -2.13
N GLN A 43 7.81 -18.38 -1.87
CA GLN A 43 7.40 -19.31 -2.93
C GLN A 43 6.31 -18.71 -3.81
N SER A 44 5.29 -18.08 -3.22
CA SER A 44 4.23 -17.44 -3.99
C SER A 44 4.72 -16.28 -4.86
N LEU A 45 5.68 -15.48 -4.38
CA LEU A 45 6.30 -14.42 -5.18
C LEU A 45 7.13 -15.00 -6.33
N SER A 46 7.90 -16.05 -6.04
CA SER A 46 8.66 -16.78 -7.05
C SER A 46 7.76 -17.36 -8.14
N ASP A 47 6.62 -17.96 -7.78
CA ASP A 47 5.66 -18.51 -8.73
C ASP A 47 5.03 -17.43 -9.64
N VAL A 48 4.75 -16.24 -9.10
CA VAL A 48 4.22 -15.11 -9.88
C VAL A 48 5.26 -14.57 -10.86
N ILE A 49 6.53 -14.54 -10.48
CA ILE A 49 7.65 -14.09 -11.33
C ILE A 49 7.99 -15.14 -12.40
N VAL A 50 7.96 -16.43 -12.05
CA VAL A 50 8.28 -17.56 -12.95
C VAL A 50 7.13 -17.87 -13.89
N SER A 51 5.89 -17.58 -13.48
CA SER A 51 4.75 -17.61 -14.40
C SER A 51 5.01 -16.62 -15.52
N ASP A 52 5.12 -17.11 -16.76
CA ASP A 52 5.44 -16.43 -18.03
C ASP A 52 4.42 -15.32 -18.43
N SER A 53 3.67 -14.79 -17.47
CA SER A 53 2.66 -13.74 -17.60
C SER A 53 3.24 -12.35 -17.86
N LEU A 54 4.56 -12.16 -17.67
CA LEU A 54 5.27 -10.93 -18.03
C LEU A 54 5.78 -10.93 -19.48
N SER A 55 5.75 -12.07 -20.19
CA SER A 55 6.28 -12.19 -21.56
C SER A 55 5.22 -12.11 -22.67
N SER A 56 3.93 -12.18 -22.32
CA SER A 56 2.84 -12.24 -23.29
C SER A 56 1.99 -10.94 -23.31
N PRO A 57 1.49 -10.50 -24.48
CA PRO A 57 0.69 -9.28 -24.60
C PRO A 57 -0.58 -9.32 -23.73
N PRO A 58 -1.11 -8.15 -23.29
CA PRO A 58 -2.13 -8.08 -22.27
C PRO A 58 -3.47 -8.58 -22.80
N ASN A 59 -3.82 -9.82 -22.45
CA ASN A 59 -5.21 -10.26 -22.51
C ASN A 59 -5.89 -9.83 -21.19
N MET A 60 -6.92 -8.99 -21.29
CA MET A 60 -7.67 -8.44 -20.16
C MET A 60 -8.22 -9.54 -19.23
N ALA A 61 -8.57 -10.71 -19.77
CA ALA A 61 -9.00 -11.86 -18.98
C ALA A 61 -7.87 -12.43 -18.09
N ASN A 62 -6.63 -12.48 -18.58
CA ASN A 62 -5.49 -12.94 -17.81
C ASN A 62 -5.11 -11.92 -16.73
N TYR A 63 -5.13 -10.62 -17.06
CA TYR A 63 -4.88 -9.57 -16.07
C TYR A 63 -5.91 -9.58 -14.93
N MET A 64 -7.21 -9.69 -15.27
CA MET A 64 -8.27 -9.77 -14.26
C MET A 64 -8.15 -11.04 -13.41
N GLY A 65 -7.77 -12.18 -14.00
CA GLY A 65 -7.51 -13.41 -13.24
C GLY A 65 -6.34 -13.28 -12.27
N GLN A 66 -5.24 -12.68 -12.71
CA GLN A 66 -4.07 -12.43 -11.85
C GLN A 66 -4.36 -11.37 -10.77
N MET A 67 -5.12 -10.32 -11.10
CA MET A 67 -5.56 -9.32 -10.14
C MET A 67 -6.49 -9.94 -9.09
N ALA A 68 -7.44 -10.80 -9.49
CA ALA A 68 -8.31 -11.51 -8.56
C ALA A 68 -7.52 -12.44 -7.62
N MET A 69 -6.49 -13.13 -8.14
CA MET A 69 -5.60 -13.96 -7.33
C MET A 69 -4.75 -13.13 -6.36
N ALA A 70 -4.19 -12.00 -6.80
CA ALA A 70 -3.42 -11.10 -5.96
C ALA A 70 -4.30 -10.49 -4.86
N MET A 71 -5.52 -10.06 -5.20
CA MET A 71 -6.50 -9.53 -4.25
C MET A 71 -6.96 -10.57 -3.22
N SER A 72 -7.25 -11.80 -3.65
CA SER A 72 -7.61 -12.91 -2.73
C SER A 72 -6.49 -13.22 -1.73
N LYS A 73 -5.23 -13.18 -2.18
CA LYS A 73 -4.05 -13.35 -1.31
C LYS A 73 -3.85 -12.16 -0.37
N LEU A 74 -4.08 -10.93 -0.82
CA LEU A 74 -4.06 -9.73 0.02
C LEU A 74 -5.15 -9.75 1.09
N SER A 75 -6.38 -10.17 0.77
CA SER A 75 -7.45 -10.34 1.76
C SER A 75 -7.13 -11.43 2.78
N THR A 76 -6.40 -12.48 2.37
CA THR A 76 -5.93 -13.52 3.31
C THR A 76 -4.85 -12.97 4.27
N LEU A 77 -3.98 -12.08 3.79
CA LEU A 77 -3.04 -11.34 4.63
C LEU A 77 -3.78 -10.36 5.55
N GLU A 78 -4.72 -9.58 5.04
CA GLU A 78 -5.56 -8.68 5.83
C GLU A 78 -6.27 -9.42 6.98
N ALA A 79 -6.81 -10.61 6.72
CA ALA A 79 -7.42 -11.46 7.74
C ALA A 79 -6.42 -11.93 8.82
N SER A 80 -5.14 -12.10 8.49
CA SER A 80 -4.11 -12.40 9.50
C SER A 80 -3.76 -11.18 10.36
N PHE A 81 -3.82 -9.96 9.81
CA PHE A 81 -3.68 -8.71 10.57
C PHE A 81 -4.84 -8.49 11.57
N TYR A 82 -6.08 -8.80 11.19
CA TYR A 82 -7.24 -8.67 12.08
C TYR A 82 -7.32 -9.76 13.17
N SER A 83 -6.50 -10.82 13.08
CA SER A 83 -6.40 -11.90 14.08
C SER A 83 -5.46 -11.57 15.25
N GLY A 84 -5.11 -10.30 15.46
CA GLY A 84 -4.46 -9.79 16.67
C GLY A 84 -2.93 -9.86 16.70
N HIS A 85 -2.27 -10.24 15.59
CA HIS A 85 -0.82 -10.17 15.48
C HIS A 85 -0.48 -9.30 14.28
N SER A 86 0.08 -8.11 14.55
CA SER A 86 0.65 -7.25 13.51
C SER A 86 2.04 -7.79 13.14
N PRO A 87 2.23 -8.50 12.00
CA PRO A 87 3.58 -8.73 11.52
C PRO A 87 4.21 -7.37 11.23
N GLN A 88 5.40 -7.16 11.78
CA GLN A 88 6.28 -6.08 11.37
C GLN A 88 6.76 -6.42 9.95
N LEU A 89 5.95 -6.03 8.97
CA LEU A 89 6.31 -6.08 7.56
C LEU A 89 7.42 -5.05 7.35
N GLU A 90 8.68 -5.47 7.50
CA GLU A 90 9.82 -4.64 7.11
C GLU A 90 9.78 -4.47 5.58
N CYS A 91 9.62 -3.19 5.20
CA CYS A 91 9.57 -2.59 3.88
C CYS A 91 10.04 -3.43 2.68
N VAL A 92 9.14 -3.54 1.68
CA VAL A 92 9.52 -3.77 0.28
C VAL A 92 10.44 -2.63 -0.15
N GLU A 93 11.71 -2.92 -0.45
CA GLU A 93 12.61 -1.95 -1.10
C GLU A 93 11.88 -1.24 -2.25
N SER A 94 12.00 0.08 -2.36
CA SER A 94 11.33 0.90 -3.38
C SER A 94 11.46 0.27 -4.77
N CYS A 95 10.43 -0.45 -5.22
CA CYS A 95 10.49 -1.16 -6.48
C CYS A 95 10.35 -0.18 -7.66
N LYS A 96 10.81 -0.60 -8.85
CA LYS A 96 10.71 0.21 -10.07
C LYS A 96 9.27 0.69 -10.36
N GLY A 97 8.27 -0.11 -9.99
CA GLY A 97 6.86 0.26 -10.13
C GLY A 97 6.46 1.46 -9.27
N ILE A 98 6.86 1.47 -7.99
CA ILE A 98 6.62 2.60 -7.06
C ILE A 98 7.33 3.87 -7.55
N GLN A 99 8.56 3.73 -8.08
CA GLN A 99 9.29 4.86 -8.66
C GLN A 99 8.54 5.45 -9.87
N LEU A 100 8.05 4.60 -10.77
CA LEU A 100 7.25 5.03 -11.93
C LEU A 100 5.95 5.70 -11.50
N LEU A 101 5.28 5.16 -10.48
CA LEU A 101 4.06 5.75 -9.93
C LEU A 101 4.32 7.15 -9.35
N ASN A 102 5.37 7.33 -8.55
CA ASN A 102 5.73 8.64 -8.00
C ASN A 102 6.10 9.65 -9.09
N MET A 103 6.83 9.23 -10.14
CA MET A 103 7.11 10.10 -11.29
C MET A 103 5.83 10.53 -12.00
N TYR A 104 4.89 9.60 -12.20
CA TYR A 104 3.59 9.88 -12.78
C TYR A 104 2.78 10.87 -11.94
N LEU A 105 2.66 10.63 -10.62
CA LEU A 105 1.92 11.51 -9.70
C LEU A 105 2.53 12.91 -9.68
N LYS A 106 3.86 13.01 -9.70
CA LYS A 106 4.56 14.28 -9.80
C LYS A 106 4.25 15.01 -11.10
N ALA A 107 4.34 14.33 -12.24
CA ALA A 107 4.01 14.90 -13.54
C ALA A 107 2.55 15.39 -13.59
N CYS A 108 1.61 14.62 -13.04
CA CYS A 108 0.20 15.04 -12.93
C CYS A 108 0.06 16.30 -12.09
N LYS A 109 0.75 16.36 -10.94
CA LYS A 109 0.72 17.52 -10.05
C LYS A 109 1.26 18.76 -10.73
N ASP A 110 2.38 18.63 -11.45
CA ASP A 110 3.01 19.72 -12.20
C ASP A 110 2.10 20.19 -13.35
N ASP A 111 1.54 19.27 -14.14
CA ASP A 111 0.58 19.59 -15.22
C ASP A 111 -0.65 20.33 -14.67
N VAL A 112 -1.26 19.85 -13.58
CA VAL A 112 -2.43 20.50 -12.96
C VAL A 112 -2.07 21.88 -12.40
N ASN A 113 -0.91 22.03 -11.76
CA ASN A 113 -0.44 23.34 -11.28
C ASN A 113 -0.14 24.31 -12.42
N ALA A 114 0.27 23.81 -13.59
CA ALA A 114 0.50 24.60 -14.80
C ALA A 114 -0.79 24.90 -15.58
N GLY A 115 -1.95 24.42 -15.13
CA GLY A 115 -3.22 24.61 -15.81
C GLY A 115 -3.42 23.69 -17.02
N VAL A 116 -2.78 22.52 -17.03
CA VAL A 116 -2.92 21.45 -18.03
C VAL A 116 -2.62 21.96 -19.46
N PRO A 117 -1.38 22.42 -19.72
CA PRO A 117 -1.06 23.13 -20.95
C PRO A 117 -1.20 22.22 -22.19
N GLY A 118 -2.08 22.62 -23.11
CA GLY A 118 -2.24 21.94 -24.40
C GLY A 118 -2.87 20.54 -24.33
N LYS A 119 -3.48 20.18 -23.20
CA LYS A 119 -4.16 18.90 -22.99
C LYS A 119 -5.55 19.12 -22.38
N PHE A 120 -6.42 18.12 -22.53
CA PHE A 120 -7.67 18.03 -21.81
C PHE A 120 -7.47 17.29 -20.50
N LEU A 121 -8.00 17.83 -19.41
CA LEU A 121 -7.99 17.16 -18.12
C LEU A 121 -8.95 15.96 -18.14
N HIS A 122 -8.46 14.79 -17.76
CA HIS A 122 -9.26 13.58 -17.56
C HIS A 122 -9.15 13.15 -16.09
N ALA A 123 -10.08 13.61 -15.26
CA ALA A 123 -10.08 13.28 -13.84
C ALA A 123 -10.70 11.89 -13.59
N VAL A 124 -9.96 11.03 -12.90
CA VAL A 124 -10.42 9.74 -12.39
C VAL A 124 -10.79 9.93 -10.92
N LEU A 125 -12.04 9.64 -10.55
CA LEU A 125 -12.57 9.83 -9.20
C LEU A 125 -13.33 8.58 -8.75
N GLY A 126 -13.12 8.16 -7.51
CA GLY A 126 -13.92 7.12 -6.86
C GLY A 126 -15.36 7.60 -6.55
N GLN A 127 -16.32 6.70 -6.67
CA GLN A 127 -17.76 7.01 -6.65
C GLN A 127 -18.34 7.33 -5.26
N ASP A 128 -17.76 6.77 -4.17
CA ASP A 128 -18.29 6.85 -2.79
C ASP A 128 -17.20 7.16 -1.73
N ALA A 129 -17.58 7.16 -0.45
CA ALA A 129 -16.76 7.52 0.72
C ALA A 129 -15.39 6.82 0.72
N CYS A 130 -14.36 7.59 1.10
CA CYS A 130 -12.93 7.35 0.87
C CYS A 130 -12.34 6.18 1.71
N ASP A 131 -12.76 4.95 1.45
CA ASP A 131 -12.01 3.78 1.93
C ASP A 131 -10.65 3.65 1.21
N VAL A 132 -9.71 2.95 1.84
CA VAL A 132 -8.36 2.77 1.32
C VAL A 132 -8.37 2.11 -0.07
N GLY A 133 -9.28 1.15 -0.28
CA GLY A 133 -9.40 0.40 -1.54
C GLY A 133 -9.78 1.28 -2.72
N LEU A 134 -10.69 2.24 -2.53
CA LEU A 134 -11.10 3.22 -3.53
C LEU A 134 -9.97 4.20 -3.86
N VAL A 135 -9.23 4.68 -2.86
CA VAL A 135 -8.07 5.57 -3.10
C VAL A 135 -7.00 4.85 -3.92
N VAL A 136 -6.64 3.63 -3.52
CA VAL A 136 -5.64 2.82 -4.22
C VAL A 136 -6.10 2.52 -5.64
N SER A 137 -7.36 2.14 -5.81
CA SER A 137 -7.94 1.82 -7.12
C SER A 137 -7.99 3.03 -8.04
N THR A 138 -8.33 4.22 -7.52
CA THR A 138 -8.31 5.48 -8.26
C THR A 138 -6.91 5.82 -8.76
N ILE A 139 -5.90 5.73 -7.89
CA ILE A 139 -4.50 5.98 -8.23
C ILE A 139 -4.03 4.96 -9.29
N MET A 140 -4.29 3.68 -9.08
CA MET A 140 -3.80 2.60 -9.93
C MET A 140 -4.48 2.61 -11.30
N TYR A 141 -5.79 2.84 -11.36
CA TYR A 141 -6.53 2.92 -12.62
C TYR A 141 -6.09 4.12 -13.45
N SER A 142 -5.89 5.29 -12.81
CA SER A 142 -5.37 6.48 -13.48
C SER A 142 -3.94 6.25 -14.04
N PHE A 143 -3.07 5.61 -13.26
CA PHE A 143 -1.72 5.23 -13.70
C PHE A 143 -1.75 4.21 -14.85
N TYR A 144 -2.66 3.25 -14.81
CA TYR A 144 -2.86 2.27 -15.89
C TYR A 144 -3.29 2.95 -17.19
N LEU A 145 -4.25 3.87 -17.13
CA LEU A 145 -4.70 4.65 -18.30
C LEU A 145 -3.55 5.47 -18.88
N HIS A 146 -2.77 6.14 -18.04
CA HIS A 146 -1.58 6.88 -18.47
C HIS A 146 -0.55 5.99 -19.17
N SER A 147 -0.33 4.79 -18.64
CA SER A 147 0.69 3.85 -19.14
C SER A 147 0.26 3.10 -20.40
N SER A 148 -1.03 2.82 -20.53
CA SER A 148 -1.59 1.96 -21.59
C SER A 148 -2.20 2.76 -22.74
N VAL A 149 -2.73 3.95 -22.45
CA VAL A 149 -3.34 4.85 -23.42
C VAL A 149 -2.49 6.10 -23.51
N LYS A 150 -1.38 6.02 -24.25
CA LYS A 150 -0.56 7.21 -24.55
C LYS A 150 -1.34 8.13 -25.48
N SER A 151 -2.01 9.11 -24.89
CA SER A 151 -2.63 10.20 -25.63
C SER A 151 -1.99 11.51 -25.19
N ASP A 152 -1.34 12.18 -26.13
CA ASP A 152 -0.80 13.52 -25.89
C ASP A 152 -1.91 14.56 -25.72
N LEU A 153 -3.17 14.21 -26.03
CA LEU A 153 -4.32 15.07 -25.83
C LEU A 153 -4.85 15.08 -24.40
N PHE A 154 -4.56 14.07 -23.56
CA PHE A 154 -5.18 13.97 -22.23
C PHE A 154 -4.15 14.02 -21.11
N CYS A 155 -4.48 14.77 -20.07
CA CYS A 155 -3.82 14.70 -18.78
C CYS A 155 -4.72 13.91 -17.82
N THR A 156 -4.46 12.60 -17.73
CA THR A 156 -5.22 11.71 -16.84
C THR A 156 -4.70 11.82 -15.41
N VAL A 157 -5.55 12.24 -14.48
CA VAL A 157 -5.17 12.50 -13.09
C VAL A 157 -6.06 11.76 -12.09
N PRO A 158 -5.49 11.13 -11.04
CA PRO A 158 -6.28 10.57 -9.96
C PRO A 158 -6.69 11.70 -9.02
N VAL A 159 -7.99 11.85 -8.79
CA VAL A 159 -8.56 12.79 -7.82
C VAL A 159 -9.09 11.99 -6.65
N ILE A 160 -8.52 12.23 -5.48
CA ILE A 160 -8.93 11.56 -4.24
C ILE A 160 -10.19 12.25 -3.73
N ASN A 161 -11.28 11.48 -3.63
CA ASN A 161 -12.61 11.94 -3.19
C ASN A 161 -12.67 12.16 -1.67
N MET A 162 -11.77 13.00 -1.16
CA MET A 162 -11.69 13.48 0.22
C MET A 162 -10.98 14.82 0.24
N LYS A 163 -11.15 15.63 1.29
CA LYS A 163 -10.33 16.84 1.45
C LYS A 163 -8.94 16.47 1.90
N ARG A 164 -7.94 17.27 1.51
CA ARG A 164 -6.55 17.04 1.96
C ARG A 164 -6.44 17.05 3.49
N ALA A 165 -7.18 17.93 4.17
CA ALA A 165 -7.16 18.05 5.62
C ALA A 165 -7.61 16.76 6.33
N ASP A 166 -8.50 16.00 5.70
CA ASP A 166 -9.07 14.77 6.24
C ASP A 166 -8.11 13.58 6.10
N LEU A 167 -7.00 13.72 5.37
CA LEU A 167 -6.01 12.63 5.24
C LEU A 167 -5.43 12.23 6.59
N ASN A 168 -5.27 13.18 7.51
CA ASN A 168 -4.70 12.91 8.83
C ASN A 168 -5.61 12.06 9.72
N SER A 169 -6.92 11.98 9.45
CA SER A 169 -7.82 11.10 10.17
C SER A 169 -7.86 9.67 9.63
N HIS A 170 -7.21 9.38 8.48
CA HIS A 170 -7.19 8.07 7.84
C HIS A 170 -5.84 7.37 8.09
N ALA A 171 -5.67 6.80 9.29
CA ALA A 171 -4.42 6.18 9.73
C ALA A 171 -3.96 5.04 8.80
N GLU A 172 -4.90 4.20 8.35
CA GLU A 172 -4.61 3.08 7.45
C GLU A 172 -4.14 3.53 6.07
N LEU A 173 -4.81 4.51 5.47
CA LEU A 173 -4.39 5.10 4.20
C LEU A 173 -2.99 5.73 4.32
N LYS A 174 -2.74 6.47 5.41
CA LYS A 174 -1.45 7.11 5.65
C LYS A 174 -0.34 6.09 5.84
N TRP A 175 -0.62 5.02 6.60
CA TRP A 175 0.29 3.91 6.77
C TRP A 175 0.61 3.26 5.42
N LEU A 176 -0.41 2.97 4.60
CA LEU A 176 -0.21 2.36 3.28
C LEU A 176 0.64 3.22 2.36
N LEU A 177 0.34 4.52 2.25
CA LEU A 177 1.12 5.45 1.42
C LEU A 177 2.58 5.52 1.88
N HIS A 178 2.82 5.54 3.20
CA HIS A 178 4.16 5.53 3.76
C HIS A 178 4.90 4.22 3.45
N THR A 179 4.25 3.07 3.69
CA THR A 179 4.81 1.73 3.42
C THR A 179 5.13 1.53 1.94
N CYS A 180 4.28 2.04 1.04
CA CYS A 180 4.52 2.01 -0.40
C CYS A 180 5.44 3.13 -0.90
N ASN A 181 6.01 3.95 0.00
CA ASN A 181 6.88 5.07 -0.34
C ASN A 181 6.26 6.05 -1.36
N VAL A 182 4.94 6.23 -1.29
CA VAL A 182 4.16 7.17 -2.11
C VAL A 182 4.09 8.51 -1.39
N ASP A 183 4.59 9.56 -2.04
CA ASP A 183 4.54 10.90 -1.45
C ASP A 183 3.13 11.48 -1.53
N HIS A 184 2.48 11.57 -0.36
CA HIS A 184 1.13 12.11 -0.22
C HIS A 184 1.02 13.60 -0.58
N SER A 185 2.13 14.34 -0.67
CA SER A 185 2.16 15.71 -1.18
C SER A 185 1.79 15.80 -2.67
N LEU A 186 2.10 14.74 -3.43
CA LEU A 186 1.84 14.64 -4.87
C LEU A 186 0.37 14.33 -5.19
N LEU A 187 -0.37 13.76 -4.25
CA LEU A 187 -1.78 13.43 -4.43
C LEU A 187 -2.62 14.68 -4.71
N ILE A 188 -3.65 14.53 -5.55
CA ILE A 188 -4.62 15.58 -5.88
C ILE A 188 -5.92 15.22 -5.18
N PHE A 189 -6.44 16.14 -4.38
CA PHE A 189 -7.65 15.96 -3.58
C PHE A 189 -8.80 16.75 -4.20
N ILE A 190 -10.04 16.42 -3.84
CA ILE A 190 -11.23 17.05 -4.41
C ILE A 190 -11.33 18.56 -4.14
N ASP A 191 -10.68 19.03 -3.07
CA ASP A 191 -10.59 20.44 -2.69
C ASP A 191 -9.45 21.21 -3.37
N ALA A 192 -8.78 20.61 -4.35
CA ALA A 192 -7.75 21.29 -5.13
C ALA A 192 -8.36 22.39 -6.01
N THR A 193 -8.10 23.65 -5.68
CA THR A 193 -8.62 24.85 -6.36
C THR A 193 -8.34 24.88 -7.86
N ASN A 194 -7.19 24.34 -8.29
CA ASN A 194 -6.81 24.28 -9.71
C ASN A 194 -7.74 23.40 -10.54
N LEU A 195 -8.43 22.43 -9.93
CA LEU A 195 -9.34 21.53 -10.65
C LEU A 195 -10.63 22.26 -11.08
N CYS A 196 -11.17 23.12 -10.20
CA CYS A 196 -12.35 23.93 -10.48
C CYS A 196 -12.07 25.05 -11.50
N THR A 197 -10.88 25.66 -11.45
CA THR A 197 -10.51 26.68 -12.46
C THR A 197 -10.33 26.08 -13.86
N LEU A 198 -10.01 24.78 -13.94
CA LEU A 198 -9.85 24.06 -15.21
C LEU A 198 -11.18 23.67 -15.85
N SER A 199 -12.25 23.47 -15.06
CA SER A 199 -13.60 23.27 -15.61
C SER A 199 -14.19 24.55 -16.19
N ASP A 200 -13.85 25.70 -15.61
CA ASP A 200 -14.38 27.01 -16.02
C ASP A 200 -13.63 27.60 -17.24
N SER A 201 -12.41 27.13 -17.53
CA SER A 201 -11.64 27.50 -18.73
C SER A 201 -12.05 26.75 -20.00
N CYS A 202 -13.10 25.92 -19.95
CA CYS A 202 -13.62 25.15 -21.08
C CYS A 202 -14.85 25.79 -21.79
N TYR A 203 -15.13 27.08 -21.58
CA TYR A 203 -16.13 27.83 -22.33
C TYR A 203 -15.53 28.98 -23.14
#